data_AF-A0A4Q9Z182-F1
#
_entry.id   AF-A0A4Q9Z182-F1
#
_cell.length_a   1.000
_cell.length_b   1.000
_cell.length_c   1.000
_cell.angle_alpha   90.00
_cell.angle_beta   90.00
_cell.angle_gamma   90.00
#
_symmetry.space_group_name_H-M   'P 1'
#
loop_
_entity.id
_entity.type
_entity.pdbx_description
1 polymer ?
#
loop_
_entity_poly.entity_id
_entity_poly.type
_entity_poly.pdbx_seq_one_letter_code
_entity_poly.pdbx_strand_id
1 'polypeptide(L)'
;MKKTVTLLVFTLVLFSCKLTNKNEEVTDEVNTNVTVKDSSTVNDKDENGCLASAGYIWSKVNKECVKGFSGIQLNPVNNPNNEDETLSAYVLFSQDAEKAEIFLPNDTTSMVLSRSAEGKPWIYQDWQLIPWKGYVLKKGTETKFTGDGEIGKKVTGTDTEQ
;
A
#
# COMPACT_ATOMS: atom_id res chain seq x y z
N MET A 1 45.48 -5.53 -26.97
CA MET A 1 46.41 -4.77 -26.10
C MET A 1 45.55 -3.96 -25.14
N LYS A 2 45.34 -4.44 -23.89
CA LYS A 2 45.84 -3.85 -22.62
C LYS A 2 45.66 -2.31 -22.62
N LYS A 3 44.93 -1.69 -21.67
CA LYS A 3 45.20 -1.74 -20.23
C LYS A 3 43.92 -1.55 -19.39
N THR A 4 43.67 -2.53 -18.53
CA THR A 4 42.90 -2.42 -17.29
C THR A 4 43.62 -1.50 -16.31
N VAL A 5 42.90 -0.58 -15.67
CA VAL A 5 43.35 0.10 -14.45
C VAL A 5 42.34 -0.19 -13.36
N THR A 6 42.71 -1.15 -12.52
CA THR A 6 42.04 -1.50 -11.26
C THR A 6 42.72 -0.70 -10.15
N LEU A 7 41.97 0.01 -9.30
CA LEU A 7 42.52 0.52 -8.04
C LEU A 7 41.43 0.76 -6.97
N LEU A 8 41.55 -0.03 -5.88
CA LEU A 8 41.14 0.20 -4.47
C LEU A 8 39.64 0.52 -4.20
N VAL A 9 38.80 -0.43 -3.78
CA VAL A 9 38.68 -1.03 -2.42
C VAL A 9 38.74 0.00 -1.28
N PHE A 10 37.57 0.39 -0.79
CA PHE A 10 37.39 0.89 0.58
C PHE A 10 36.13 0.26 1.17
N THR A 11 36.26 -0.99 1.62
CA THR A 11 35.26 -1.67 2.45
C THR A 11 35.37 -1.14 3.88
N LEU A 12 34.53 -0.18 4.24
CA LEU A 12 34.31 0.21 5.64
C LEU A 12 33.28 -0.77 6.24
N VAL A 13 33.78 -1.87 6.79
CA VAL A 13 32.99 -2.76 7.65
C VAL A 13 33.03 -2.18 9.06
N LEU A 14 31.96 -1.51 9.48
CA LEU A 14 31.74 -1.19 10.90
C LEU A 14 31.16 -2.42 11.59
N PHE A 15 32.04 -3.29 12.08
CA PHE A 15 31.70 -4.30 13.08
C PHE A 15 31.30 -3.56 14.38
N SER A 16 30.01 -3.54 14.70
CA SER A 16 29.56 -3.13 16.04
C SER A 16 29.99 -4.19 17.05
N CYS A 17 30.80 -3.76 18.03
CA CYS A 17 31.11 -4.55 19.21
C CYS A 17 29.86 -4.79 20.06
N LYS A 18 29.60 -6.04 20.45
CA LYS A 18 28.69 -6.36 21.56
C LYS A 18 29.26 -5.78 22.86
N LEU A 19 28.54 -4.84 23.47
CA LEU A 19 28.74 -4.46 24.86
C LEU A 19 28.08 -5.55 25.73
N THR A 20 28.85 -6.53 26.18
CA THR A 20 28.46 -7.42 27.28
C THR A 20 28.48 -6.58 28.55
N ASN A 21 27.30 -6.21 29.05
CA ASN A 21 27.16 -5.69 30.40
C ASN A 21 26.96 -6.88 31.34
N LYS A 22 27.95 -7.11 32.21
CA LYS A 22 27.83 -8.00 33.36
C LYS A 22 26.90 -7.31 34.35
N ASN A 23 25.72 -7.87 34.61
CA ASN A 23 25.01 -7.56 35.84
C ASN A 23 25.28 -8.71 36.81
N GLU A 24 25.96 -8.35 37.89
CA GLU A 24 26.13 -9.12 39.12
C GLU A 24 24.77 -9.48 39.71
N GLU A 25 24.76 -10.62 40.39
CA GLU A 25 23.71 -11.07 41.28
C GLU A 25 23.38 -9.98 42.32
N VAL A 26 22.09 -9.64 42.41
CA VAL A 26 21.48 -9.30 43.69
C VAL A 26 20.27 -10.19 43.84
N THR A 27 20.41 -11.13 44.76
CA THR A 27 19.35 -11.91 45.38
C THR A 27 18.32 -10.96 46.00
N ASP A 28 17.05 -11.14 45.68
CA ASP A 28 15.96 -10.98 46.64
C ASP A 28 14.73 -11.77 46.17
N GLU A 29 14.34 -12.73 47.02
CA GLU A 29 13.14 -13.55 46.87
C GLU A 29 11.90 -12.71 47.21
N VAL A 30 11.04 -12.40 46.25
CA VAL A 30 9.58 -12.29 46.46
C VAL A 30 8.85 -12.80 45.23
N ASN A 31 8.12 -13.90 45.43
CA ASN A 31 7.34 -14.62 44.45
C ASN A 31 5.91 -14.02 44.37
N THR A 32 5.54 -13.34 43.29
CA THR A 32 4.20 -13.47 42.71
C THR A 32 4.18 -13.01 41.26
N ASN A 33 3.76 -13.92 40.39
CA ASN A 33 3.76 -13.85 38.94
C ASN A 33 3.10 -12.59 38.36
N VAL A 34 3.90 -11.59 38.00
CA VAL A 34 3.58 -10.69 36.89
C VAL A 34 4.43 -11.16 35.72
N THR A 35 3.92 -12.16 34.99
CA THR A 35 4.30 -12.31 33.59
C THR A 35 3.82 -11.04 32.90
N VAL A 36 4.69 -10.02 32.84
CA VAL A 36 4.65 -9.04 31.76
C VAL A 36 4.86 -9.89 30.53
N LYS A 37 3.74 -10.31 29.93
CA LYS A 37 3.70 -10.97 28.65
C LYS A 37 4.20 -9.93 27.66
N ASP A 38 5.51 -9.94 27.53
CA ASP A 38 6.25 -10.03 26.28
C ASP A 38 5.56 -9.27 25.16
N SER A 39 6.22 -8.18 24.74
CA SER A 39 5.99 -7.45 23.50
C SER A 39 5.36 -8.38 22.48
N SER A 40 4.03 -8.35 22.41
CA SER A 40 3.29 -9.18 21.48
C SER A 40 3.62 -8.62 20.12
N THR A 41 4.69 -9.13 19.53
CA THR A 41 4.98 -9.01 18.12
C THR A 41 3.85 -9.78 17.46
N VAL A 42 2.70 -9.12 17.33
CA VAL A 42 1.63 -9.58 16.47
C VAL A 42 2.33 -9.73 15.13
N ASN A 43 2.42 -10.96 14.63
CA ASN A 43 2.89 -11.21 13.29
C ASN A 43 1.79 -10.74 12.32
N ASP A 44 1.68 -9.41 12.23
CA ASP A 44 0.70 -8.67 11.43
C ASP A 44 1.21 -8.41 10.01
N LYS A 45 2.28 -9.12 9.64
CA LYS A 45 2.80 -9.13 8.28
C LYS A 45 2.06 -10.17 7.45
N ASP A 46 1.62 -9.79 6.27
CA ASP A 46 1.11 -10.74 5.27
C ASP A 46 2.25 -11.60 4.67
N GLU A 47 1.91 -12.48 3.73
CA GLU A 47 2.87 -13.36 3.03
C GLU A 47 3.99 -12.60 2.31
N ASN A 48 3.77 -11.33 1.96
CA ASN A 48 4.73 -10.45 1.29
C ASN A 48 5.48 -9.55 2.27
N GLY A 49 5.21 -9.66 3.58
CA GLY A 49 5.83 -8.84 4.61
C GLY A 49 5.15 -7.49 4.86
N CYS A 50 3.99 -7.23 4.25
CA CYS A 50 3.25 -5.97 4.41
C CYS A 50 2.53 -5.93 5.75
N LEU A 51 2.72 -4.83 6.49
CA LEU A 51 2.17 -4.65 7.83
C LEU A 51 0.72 -4.14 7.75
N ALA A 52 -0.24 -5.04 7.91
CA ALA A 52 -1.65 -4.75 7.68
C ALA A 52 -2.24 -3.74 8.68
N SER A 53 -1.84 -3.80 9.96
CA SER A 53 -2.22 -2.84 11.01
C SER A 53 -1.75 -1.41 10.73
N ALA A 54 -0.70 -1.25 9.93
CA ALA A 54 -0.24 0.06 9.46
C ALA A 54 -0.91 0.49 8.14
N GLY A 55 -1.88 -0.28 7.65
CA GLY A 55 -2.63 -0.02 6.42
C GLY A 55 -1.85 -0.31 5.14
N TYR A 56 -0.78 -1.12 5.21
CA TYR A 56 -0.04 -1.54 4.03
C TYR A 56 -0.62 -2.82 3.43
N ILE A 57 -0.67 -2.84 2.10
CA ILE A 57 -1.10 -3.98 1.29
C ILE A 57 -0.08 -4.22 0.19
N TRP A 58 0.11 -5.48 -0.19
CA TRP A 58 0.98 -5.83 -1.31
C TRP A 58 0.37 -5.37 -2.65
N SER A 59 1.11 -4.55 -3.40
CA SER A 59 0.76 -4.21 -4.78
C SER A 59 1.34 -5.24 -5.76
N LYS A 60 0.45 -5.85 -6.53
CA LYS A 60 0.82 -6.78 -7.60
C LYS A 60 1.49 -6.07 -8.77
N VAL A 61 1.18 -4.80 -9.04
CA VAL A 61 1.78 -4.04 -10.14
C VAL A 61 3.11 -3.39 -9.75
N ASN A 62 3.24 -2.86 -8.53
CA ASN A 62 4.47 -2.21 -8.07
C ASN A 62 5.48 -3.18 -7.45
N LYS A 63 5.03 -4.37 -7.01
CA LYS A 63 5.87 -5.36 -6.28
C LYS A 63 6.44 -4.80 -4.98
N GLU A 64 5.64 -4.03 -4.27
CA GLU A 64 6.00 -3.44 -2.98
C GLU A 64 4.76 -3.31 -2.07
N CYS A 65 4.99 -3.04 -0.79
CA CYS A 65 3.92 -2.72 0.14
C CYS A 65 3.52 -1.25 -0.04
N VAL A 66 2.29 -1.03 -0.51
CA VAL A 66 1.69 0.28 -0.72
C VAL A 66 0.64 0.55 0.35
N LYS A 67 0.28 1.81 0.58
CA LYS A 67 -0.85 2.12 1.44
C LYS A 67 -2.14 1.78 0.70
N GLY A 68 -3.05 0.98 1.30
CA GLY A 68 -4.25 0.49 0.59
C GLY A 68 -5.16 1.59 0.05
N PHE A 69 -5.18 2.75 0.73
CA PHE A 69 -5.93 3.95 0.35
C PHE A 69 -5.06 4.97 -0.40
N SER A 70 -4.06 4.50 -1.15
CA SER A 70 -3.22 5.35 -2.00
C SER A 70 -3.53 5.11 -3.48
N GLY A 71 -3.45 6.16 -4.28
CA GLY A 71 -3.68 6.11 -5.71
C GLY A 71 -4.77 7.08 -6.14
N ILE A 72 -5.35 6.81 -7.31
CA ILE A 72 -6.49 7.56 -7.81
C ILE A 72 -7.73 7.06 -7.07
N GLN A 73 -8.37 7.95 -6.32
CA GLN A 73 -9.58 7.64 -5.56
C GLN A 73 -10.81 7.65 -6.48
N LEU A 74 -11.63 6.61 -6.38
CA LEU A 74 -12.93 6.49 -7.04
C LEU A 74 -14.03 6.39 -5.98
N ASN A 75 -14.89 7.42 -5.90
CA ASN A 75 -16.03 7.44 -4.98
C ASN A 75 -17.20 6.61 -5.52
N PRO A 76 -18.03 6.03 -4.62
CA PRO A 76 -19.27 5.37 -5.01
C PRO A 76 -20.20 6.30 -5.80
N VAL A 77 -20.80 5.81 -6.88
CA VAL A 77 -21.70 6.67 -7.70
C VAL A 77 -22.97 7.11 -6.98
N ASN A 78 -23.39 6.38 -5.95
CA ASN A 78 -24.52 6.74 -5.09
C ASN A 78 -24.14 7.76 -4.02
N ASN A 79 -22.85 8.04 -3.83
CA ASN A 79 -22.34 9.07 -2.92
C ASN A 79 -21.05 9.71 -3.50
N PRO A 80 -21.16 10.54 -4.55
CA PRO A 80 -20.00 11.06 -5.28
C PRO A 80 -19.12 12.02 -4.45
N ASN A 81 -19.71 12.69 -3.45
CA ASN A 81 -19.02 13.60 -2.54
C ASN A 81 -18.62 12.91 -1.22
N ASN A 82 -18.50 11.58 -1.24
CA ASN A 82 -18.03 10.79 -0.13
C ASN A 82 -16.64 11.25 0.35
N GLU A 83 -16.53 11.57 1.64
CA GLU A 83 -15.27 11.87 2.32
C GLU A 83 -14.75 10.67 3.14
N ASP A 84 -15.55 9.60 3.27
CA ASP A 84 -15.12 8.35 3.92
C ASP A 84 -14.32 7.47 2.95
N GLU A 85 -13.00 7.55 3.08
CA GLU A 85 -12.04 6.79 2.28
C GLU A 85 -12.27 5.28 2.31
N THR A 86 -12.85 4.74 3.38
CA THR A 86 -13.10 3.30 3.50
C THR A 86 -14.19 2.80 2.55
N LEU A 87 -15.00 3.70 2.01
CA LEU A 87 -16.03 3.41 1.01
C LEU A 87 -15.55 3.59 -0.43
N SER A 88 -14.34 4.10 -0.64
CA SER A 88 -13.80 4.38 -1.96
C SER A 88 -13.03 3.18 -2.53
N ALA A 89 -13.00 3.09 -3.86
CA ALA A 89 -12.03 2.24 -4.55
C ALA A 89 -10.77 3.04 -4.90
N TYR A 90 -9.63 2.36 -5.02
CA TYR A 90 -8.36 3.00 -5.37
C TYR A 90 -7.72 2.31 -6.57
N VAL A 91 -7.11 3.11 -7.44
CA VAL A 91 -6.41 2.65 -8.64
C VAL A 91 -4.93 2.96 -8.56
N LEU A 92 -4.11 1.93 -8.74
CA LEU A 92 -2.68 2.05 -9.01
C LEU A 92 -2.38 1.52 -10.42
N PHE A 93 -1.64 2.30 -11.20
CA PHE A 93 -1.20 1.86 -12.53
C PHE A 93 0.20 1.26 -12.45
N SER A 94 0.45 0.24 -13.28
CA SER A 94 1.83 -0.17 -13.57
C SER A 94 2.60 0.98 -14.23
N GLN A 95 3.94 0.88 -14.22
CA GLN A 95 4.82 1.92 -14.78
C GLN A 95 4.55 2.23 -16.26
N ASP A 96 4.15 1.22 -17.04
CA ASP A 96 3.75 1.32 -18.45
C ASP A 96 2.25 1.66 -18.65
N ALA A 97 1.51 1.78 -17.54
CA ALA A 97 0.06 1.92 -17.46
C ALA A 97 -0.75 0.83 -18.19
N GLU A 98 -0.13 -0.28 -18.60
CA GLU A 98 -0.82 -1.41 -19.24
C GLU A 98 -1.72 -2.16 -18.25
N LYS A 99 -1.43 -2.04 -16.95
CA LYS A 99 -2.20 -2.67 -15.88
C LYS A 99 -2.72 -1.62 -14.91
N ALA A 100 -3.93 -1.87 -14.41
CA ALA A 100 -4.55 -1.12 -13.34
C ALA A 100 -4.88 -2.10 -12.20
N GLU A 101 -4.24 -1.93 -11.06
CA GLU A 101 -4.57 -2.62 -9.83
C GLU A 101 -5.65 -1.83 -9.08
N ILE A 102 -6.76 -2.51 -8.80
CA ILE A 102 -7.95 -1.95 -8.17
C ILE A 102 -8.06 -2.53 -6.77
N PHE A 103 -8.17 -1.64 -5.79
CA PHE A 103 -8.47 -1.97 -4.39
C PHE A 103 -9.92 -1.56 -4.14
N LEU A 104 -10.80 -2.54 -3.93
CA LEU A 104 -12.20 -2.29 -3.64
C LEU A 104 -12.41 -2.06 -2.14
N PRO A 105 -13.40 -1.24 -1.75
CA PRO A 105 -13.74 -1.08 -0.34
C PRO A 105 -14.19 -2.42 0.26
N ASN A 106 -13.78 -2.69 1.49
CA ASN A 106 -14.07 -3.93 2.24
C ASN A 106 -13.49 -5.23 1.65
N ASP A 107 -12.62 -5.15 0.63
CA ASP A 107 -11.85 -6.29 0.15
C ASP A 107 -10.44 -6.27 0.76
N THR A 108 -9.93 -7.45 1.11
CA THR A 108 -8.55 -7.62 1.60
C THR A 108 -7.57 -7.91 0.47
N THR A 109 -8.09 -8.10 -0.74
CA THR A 109 -7.31 -8.40 -1.94
C THR A 109 -7.57 -7.38 -3.04
N SER A 110 -6.57 -7.20 -3.90
CA SER A 110 -6.66 -6.36 -5.09
C SER A 110 -6.96 -7.17 -6.35
N MET A 111 -7.48 -6.51 -7.39
CA MET A 111 -7.69 -7.10 -8.72
C MET A 111 -6.90 -6.34 -9.77
N VAL A 112 -6.27 -7.04 -10.71
CA VAL A 112 -5.43 -6.43 -11.75
C VAL A 112 -6.12 -6.54 -13.10
N LEU A 113 -6.49 -5.38 -13.66
CA LEU A 113 -7.07 -5.24 -14.98
C LEU A 113 -5.97 -4.93 -15.98
N SER A 114 -6.13 -5.38 -17.23
CA SER A 114 -5.17 -5.11 -18.32
C SER A 114 -5.84 -4.36 -19.46
N ARG A 115 -5.15 -3.39 -20.08
CA ARG A 115 -5.60 -2.71 -21.31
C ARG A 115 -4.90 -3.30 -22.53
N SER A 116 -5.58 -3.31 -23.67
CA SER A 116 -5.01 -3.79 -24.94
C SER A 116 -4.26 -2.71 -25.72
N ALA A 117 -4.56 -1.44 -25.47
CA ALA A 117 -3.91 -0.28 -26.08
C ALA A 117 -4.22 0.97 -25.26
N GLU A 118 -3.45 2.05 -25.48
CA GLU A 118 -3.74 3.36 -24.91
C GLU A 118 -5.15 3.84 -25.27
N GLY A 119 -5.84 4.48 -24.31
CA GLY A 119 -7.21 4.94 -24.46
C GLY A 119 -8.29 3.85 -24.44
N LYS A 120 -7.93 2.56 -24.44
CA LYS A 120 -8.88 1.46 -24.23
C LYS A 120 -9.11 1.22 -22.73
N PRO A 121 -10.29 0.70 -22.34
CA PRO A 121 -10.52 0.28 -20.97
C PRO A 121 -9.54 -0.80 -20.52
N TRP A 122 -9.21 -0.80 -19.23
CA TRP A 122 -8.61 -1.96 -18.59
C TRP A 122 -9.73 -2.94 -18.23
N ILE A 123 -9.51 -4.25 -18.46
CA ILE A 123 -10.54 -5.28 -18.31
C ILE A 123 -9.99 -6.45 -17.48
N TYR A 124 -10.83 -7.00 -16.60
CA TYR A 124 -10.62 -8.28 -15.92
C TYR A 124 -11.98 -8.90 -15.57
N GLN A 125 -12.28 -10.08 -16.12
CA GLN A 125 -13.58 -10.72 -15.96
C GLN A 125 -14.74 -9.76 -16.32
N ASP A 126 -15.68 -9.53 -15.40
CA ASP A 126 -16.80 -8.60 -15.56
C ASP A 126 -16.46 -7.15 -15.18
N TRP A 127 -15.24 -6.86 -14.75
CA TRP A 127 -14.80 -5.52 -14.35
C TRP A 127 -14.13 -4.76 -15.48
N GLN A 128 -14.43 -3.46 -15.55
CA GLN A 128 -13.84 -2.54 -16.52
C GLN A 128 -13.52 -1.19 -15.89
N LEU A 129 -12.29 -0.71 -16.06
CA LEU A 129 -11.89 0.66 -15.74
C LEU A 129 -11.83 1.45 -17.05
N ILE A 130 -12.63 2.50 -17.17
CA ILE A 130 -12.76 3.29 -18.39
C ILE A 130 -12.13 4.68 -18.16
N PRO A 131 -11.17 5.13 -19.00
CA PRO A 131 -10.58 6.46 -18.89
C PRO A 131 -11.52 7.52 -19.49
N TRP A 132 -12.55 7.91 -18.75
CA TRP A 132 -13.55 8.89 -19.17
C TRP A 132 -13.82 9.90 -18.06
N LYS A 133 -13.52 11.19 -18.31
CA LYS A 133 -13.62 12.29 -17.34
C LYS A 133 -12.92 11.95 -16.00
N GLY A 134 -11.67 11.50 -16.11
CA GLY A 134 -10.99 10.77 -15.06
C GLY A 134 -11.15 9.28 -15.29
N TYR A 135 -11.84 8.59 -14.39
CA TYR A 135 -12.04 7.15 -14.46
C TYR A 135 -13.43 6.71 -14.00
N VAL A 136 -13.96 5.70 -14.69
CA VAL A 136 -15.23 5.05 -14.38
C VAL A 136 -14.98 3.56 -14.19
N LEU A 137 -15.26 3.04 -13.00
CA LEU A 137 -15.15 1.60 -12.70
C LEU A 137 -16.53 0.95 -12.76
N LYS A 138 -16.66 -0.05 -13.64
CA LYS A 138 -17.88 -0.82 -13.88
C LYS A 138 -17.72 -2.28 -13.46
N LYS A 139 -18.83 -2.88 -13.03
CA LYS A 139 -19.02 -4.32 -12.91
C LYS A 139 -20.20 -4.73 -13.80
N GLY A 140 -19.95 -5.55 -14.81
CA GLY A 140 -20.90 -5.80 -15.89
C GLY A 140 -21.28 -4.49 -16.59
N THR A 141 -22.58 -4.17 -16.61
CA THR A 141 -23.09 -2.93 -17.21
C THR A 141 -23.16 -1.75 -16.23
N GLU A 142 -23.11 -2.02 -14.94
CA GLU A 142 -23.35 -1.06 -13.87
C GLU A 142 -22.09 -0.28 -13.52
N THR A 143 -22.22 1.05 -13.42
CA THR A 143 -21.17 1.90 -12.86
C THR A 143 -21.19 1.80 -11.34
N LYS A 144 -20.05 1.45 -10.73
CA LYS A 144 -19.92 1.31 -9.28
C LYS A 144 -19.20 2.52 -8.67
N PHE A 145 -18.12 2.96 -9.31
CA PHE A 145 -17.29 4.05 -8.80
C PHE A 145 -16.85 5.00 -9.91
N THR A 146 -16.60 6.26 -9.55
CA THR A 146 -16.06 7.29 -10.44
C THR A 146 -15.05 8.16 -9.73
N GLY A 147 -14.03 8.63 -10.44
CA GLY A 147 -13.06 9.60 -9.94
C GLY A 147 -12.57 10.51 -11.04
N ASP A 148 -12.02 11.66 -10.68
CA ASP A 148 -11.51 12.70 -11.59
C ASP A 148 -10.12 12.38 -12.19
N GLY A 149 -9.45 11.35 -11.68
CA GLY A 149 -8.11 10.97 -12.11
C GLY A 149 -6.98 11.61 -11.30
N GLU A 150 -7.30 12.40 -10.28
CA GLU A 150 -6.30 12.96 -9.38
C GLU A 150 -5.95 11.98 -8.26
N ILE A 151 -4.68 11.97 -7.87
CA ILE A 151 -4.18 11.20 -6.75
C ILE A 151 -4.45 11.96 -5.46
N GLY A 152 -4.96 11.28 -4.45
CA GLY A 152 -5.16 11.84 -3.11
C GLY A 152 -6.61 12.04 -2.70
N LYS A 153 -6.78 12.48 -1.45
CA LYS A 153 -8.06 12.57 -0.75
C LYS A 153 -8.98 13.62 -1.38
N LYS A 154 -10.27 13.32 -1.44
CA LYS A 154 -11.31 14.28 -1.83
C LYS A 154 -11.82 15.03 -0.59
N VAL A 155 -11.49 16.31 -0.50
CA VAL A 155 -12.00 17.22 0.54
C VAL A 155 -12.97 18.19 -0.12
N THR A 156 -14.22 18.21 0.33
CA THR A 156 -15.26 19.06 -0.29
C THR A 156 -15.48 20.39 0.44
N GLY A 157 -14.82 20.59 1.59
CA GLY A 157 -14.85 21.84 2.34
C GLY A 157 -13.87 22.88 1.83
N THR A 158 -14.37 24.02 1.34
CA THR A 158 -13.62 25.27 1.42
C THR A 158 -13.65 25.72 2.86
N ASP A 159 -12.56 25.52 3.60
CA ASP A 159 -12.35 26.20 4.87
C ASP A 159 -12.23 27.70 4.59
N THR A 160 -13.38 28.38 4.53
CA THR A 160 -13.43 29.82 4.78
C THR A 160 -13.56 29.95 6.29
N GLU A 161 -12.41 29.93 6.98
CA GLU A 161 -12.33 30.43 8.34
C GLU A 161 -12.82 31.89 8.32
N GLN A 162 -13.93 32.16 8.99
CA GLN A 162 -14.41 33.51 9.30
C GLN A 162 -13.88 33.93 10.67
#